data_AF-A0A536VLE8-F1
#
_entry.id   AF-A0A536VLE8-F1
#
_cell.length_a   1.000
_cell.length_b   1.000
_cell.length_c   1.000
_cell.angle_alpha   90.00
_cell.angle_beta   90.00
_cell.angle_gamma   90.00
#
_symmetry.space_group_name_H-M   'P 1'
#
loop_
_entity.id
_entity.type
_entity.pdbx_description
1 polymer ?
#
loop_
_entity_poly.entity_id
_entity_poly.type
_entity_poly.pdbx_seq_one_letter_code
_entity_poly.pdbx_strand_id
1 'polypeptide(L)' 'CSNTGYKGRVGLHELLIASDTIKKLIQEHARVTEILAVCLEEGMRTLKMDGIEKVLQGITDMPQVRAVCIK' A
#
# COMPACT_ATOMS: atom_id res chain seq x y z
N CYS A 1 -24.18 -12.53 2.25
CA CYS A 1 -23.78 -11.20 2.74
C CYS A 1 -24.83 -10.57 3.66
N SER A 2 -25.91 -11.25 4.10
CA SER A 2 -26.96 -10.63 4.96
C SER A 2 -27.40 -9.23 4.50
N ASN A 3 -27.56 -9.04 3.19
CA ASN A 3 -27.87 -7.75 2.53
C ASN A 3 -26.86 -6.60 2.71
N THR A 4 -25.62 -6.86 3.12
CA THR A 4 -24.57 -5.82 3.25
C THR A 4 -23.84 -5.50 1.95
N GLY A 5 -23.93 -6.35 0.94
CA GLY A 5 -23.13 -6.25 -0.29
C GLY A 5 -21.73 -6.85 -0.20
N TYR A 6 -21.25 -7.25 0.99
CA TYR A 6 -19.90 -7.80 1.20
C TYR A 6 -19.91 -9.12 1.98
N LYS A 7 -18.90 -9.97 1.77
CA LYS A 7 -18.67 -11.17 2.58
C LYS A 7 -17.18 -11.42 2.71
N GLY A 8 -16.70 -11.60 3.94
CA GLY A 8 -15.27 -11.74 4.21
C GLY A 8 -14.54 -10.40 4.29
N ARG A 9 -13.20 -10.45 4.32
CA ARG A 9 -12.30 -9.30 4.36
C ARG A 9 -11.10 -9.59 3.47
N VAL A 10 -10.51 -8.55 2.90
CA VAL A 10 -9.27 -8.61 2.14
C VAL A 10 -8.26 -7.65 2.77
N GLY A 11 -7.01 -8.09 2.93
CA GLY A 11 -5.93 -7.24 3.41
C GLY A 11 -5.37 -6.39 2.28
N LEU A 12 -5.10 -5.12 2.53
CA LEU A 12 -4.25 -4.30 1.66
C LEU A 12 -2.83 -4.29 2.21
N HIS A 13 -1.82 -4.28 1.34
CA HIS A 13 -0.43 -4.38 1.77
C HIS A 13 0.42 -3.26 1.17
N GLU A 14 1.26 -2.68 2.02
CA GLU A 14 2.39 -1.83 1.66
C GLU A 14 3.62 -2.47 2.31
N LEU A 15 4.54 -2.98 1.49
CA LEU A 15 5.67 -3.76 1.98
C LEU A 15 6.98 -3.09 1.58
N LEU A 16 7.59 -2.41 2.55
CA LEU A 16 8.94 -1.91 2.43
C LEU A 16 9.93 -3.06 2.60
N ILE A 17 10.82 -3.24 1.63
CA ILE A 17 11.96 -4.14 1.72
C ILE A 17 13.16 -3.33 2.17
N ALA A 18 13.82 -3.75 3.25
CA ALA A 18 15.02 -3.10 3.76
C ALA A 18 16.25 -3.42 2.89
N SER A 19 16.31 -2.84 1.69
CA SER A 19 17.49 -2.87 0.83
C SER A 19 18.67 -2.13 1.49
N ASP A 20 19.89 -2.34 0.99
CA ASP A 20 21.05 -1.64 1.54
C ASP A 20 20.98 -0.12 1.34
N THR A 21 20.34 0.32 0.25
CA THR A 21 20.03 1.74 0.01
C THR A 21 19.11 2.29 1.10
N ILE A 22 18.03 1.58 1.41
CA ILE A 22 17.08 2.00 2.47
C ILE A 22 17.76 2.01 3.84
N LYS A 23 18.55 0.98 4.17
CA LYS A 23 19.29 0.94 5.44
C LYS A 23 20.22 2.14 5.59
N LYS A 24 20.91 2.54 4.51
CA LYS A 24 21.78 3.72 4.49
C LYS A 24 20.97 5.00 4.74
N LEU A 25 19.84 5.19 4.05
CA LEU A 25 18.96 6.36 4.26
C LEU A 25 18.44 6.44 5.70
N ILE A 26 18.12 5.29 6.31
CA ILE A 26 17.72 5.23 7.72
C ILE A 26 18.87 5.68 8.63
N GLN A 27 20.10 5.21 8.40
CA GLN A 27 21.29 5.61 9.16
C GLN A 27 21.60 7.10 9.02
N GLU A 28 21.31 7.68 7.86
CA GLU A 28 21.51 9.11 7.57
C GLU A 28 20.35 10.00 8.08
N HIS A 29 19.32 9.42 8.72
CA HIS A 29 18.11 10.13 9.14
C HIS A 29 17.43 10.91 7.99
N ALA A 30 17.42 10.31 6.80
CA ALA A 30 16.80 10.89 5.61
C ALA A 30 15.31 11.18 5.84
N ARG A 31 14.76 12.09 5.03
CA ARG A 31 13.32 12.39 5.08
C ARG A 31 12.51 11.17 4.65
N VAL A 32 11.35 10.98 5.25
CA VAL A 32 10.42 9.89 4.88
C VAL A 32 10.08 9.93 3.39
N THR A 33 9.98 11.13 2.79
CA THR A 33 9.73 11.30 1.35
C THR A 33 10.83 10.74 0.47
N GLU A 34 12.09 10.81 0.92
CA GLU A 34 13.24 10.28 0.18
C GLU A 34 13.27 8.75 0.26
N ILE A 35 13.02 8.20 1.45
CA ILE A 35 12.88 6.74 1.66
C ILE A 35 11.72 6.21 0.79
N LEU A 36 10.57 6.88 0.80
CA LEU A 36 9.41 6.49 0.01
C LEU A 36 9.72 6.49 -1.49
N ALA A 37 10.41 7.52 -2.00
CA ALA A 37 10.77 7.60 -3.41
C ALA A 37 11.62 6.39 -3.84
N VAL A 38 12.65 6.04 -3.05
CA VAL A 38 13.50 4.87 -3.32
C VAL A 38 12.70 3.58 -3.24
N CYS A 39 11.83 3.41 -2.24
CA CYS A 39 10.99 2.22 -2.15
C CYS A 39 10.09 2.05 -3.38
N LEU A 40 9.49 3.14 -3.88
CA LEU A 40 8.65 3.10 -5.09
C LEU A 40 9.48 2.73 -6.33
N GLU A 41 10.69 3.27 -6.47
CA GLU A 41 11.63 2.92 -7.55
C GLU A 41 12.06 1.45 -7.48
N GLU A 42 12.25 0.91 -6.27
CA GLU A 42 12.57 -0.51 -6.03
C GLU A 42 11.35 -1.44 -6.14
N GLY A 43 10.19 -0.92 -6.54
CA GLY A 43 8.99 -1.71 -6.86
C GLY A 43 8.01 -1.93 -5.70
N MET A 44 8.18 -1.20 -4.58
CA MET A 44 7.15 -1.15 -3.54
C MET A 44 5.86 -0.58 -4.11
N ARG A 45 4.73 -1.21 -3.79
CA ARG A 45 3.39 -0.67 -4.03
C ARG A 45 2.86 -0.02 -2.77
N THR A 46 2.30 1.18 -2.92
CA THR A 46 1.59 1.82 -1.79
C THR A 46 0.30 1.06 -1.48
N LEU A 47 -0.22 1.25 -0.27
CA LEU A 47 -1.48 0.65 0.16
C LEU A 47 -2.63 0.95 -0.81
N LYS A 48 -2.66 2.18 -1.36
CA LYS A 48 -3.65 2.61 -2.34
C LYS A 48 -3.47 1.94 -3.70
N MET A 49 -2.24 1.73 -4.14
CA MET A 49 -1.96 1.02 -5.40
C MET A 49 -2.43 -0.43 -5.34
N ASP A 50 -2.12 -1.13 -4.25
CA ASP A 50 -2.58 -2.50 -4.00
C ASP A 50 -4.11 -2.57 -3.88
N GLY A 51 -4.75 -1.58 -3.25
CA GLY A 51 -6.20 -1.44 -3.24
C GLY A 51 -6.81 -1.30 -4.65
N ILE A 52 -6.26 -0.42 -5.48
CA ILE A 52 -6.74 -0.20 -6.86
C ILE A 52 -6.60 -1.49 -7.68
N GLU A 53 -5.51 -2.22 -7.56
CA GLU A 53 -5.31 -3.50 -8.25
C GLU A 53 -6.39 -4.51 -7.87
N LYS A 54 -6.75 -4.62 -6.59
CA LYS A 54 -7.82 -5.51 -6.10
C LYS A 54 -9.21 -5.08 -6.55
N VAL A 55 -9.44 -3.78 -6.77
CA VAL A 55 -10.66 -3.28 -7.40
C VAL A 55 -10.73 -3.75 -8.85
N LEU A 56 -9.64 -3.63 -9.61
CA LEU A 56 -9.58 -4.08 -11.01
C LEU A 56 -9.75 -5.61 -11.13
N GLN A 57 -9.34 -6.36 -10.10
CA GLN A 57 -9.57 -7.81 -10.00
C GLN A 57 -10.98 -8.20 -9.52
N GLY A 58 -11.82 -7.24 -9.12
CA GLY A 58 -13.18 -7.50 -8.62
C GLY A 58 -13.24 -8.08 -7.20
N ILE A 59 -12.17 -7.96 -6.41
CA ILE A 59 -12.09 -8.49 -5.03
C ILE A 59 -12.66 -7.48 -4.02
N THR A 60 -12.56 -6.19 -4.31
CA THR A 60 -13.10 -5.09 -3.49
C THR A 60 -13.56 -3.93 -4.38
N ASP A 61 -13.95 -2.80 -3.80
CA ASP A 61 -14.40 -1.62 -4.52
C ASP A 61 -13.74 -0.31 -4.05
N MET A 62 -13.90 0.74 -4.86
CA MET A 62 -13.32 2.06 -4.59
C MET A 62 -13.80 2.68 -3.26
N PRO A 63 -15.09 2.57 -2.85
CA PRO A 63 -15.53 2.98 -1.52
C PRO A 63 -14.74 2.33 -0.38
N GLN A 64 -14.56 1.00 -0.40
CA GLN A 64 -13.80 0.30 0.63
C GLN A 64 -12.33 0.72 0.64
N VAL A 65 -11.69 0.81 -0.53
CA VAL A 65 -10.28 1.25 -0.64
C VAL A 65 -10.10 2.66 -0.09
N ARG A 66 -11.00 3.60 -0.41
CA ARG A 66 -10.92 4.99 0.10
C ARG A 66 -11.20 5.10 1.60
N ALA A 67 -12.01 4.20 2.16
CA ALA A 67 -12.30 4.19 3.59
C ALA A 67 -11.08 3.78 4.43
N VAL A 68 -10.21 2.92 3.88
CA VAL A 68 -9.04 2.38 4.59
C VAL A 68 -7.73 3.10 4.24
N CYS A 69 -7.56 3.56 2.99
CA CYS A 69 -6.39 4.31 2.56
C CYS A 69 -6.60 5.79 2.91
N ILE A 70 -6.18 6.18 4.13
CA ILE A 70 -6.24 7.57 4.61
C ILE A 70 -5.26 8.45 3.83
N LYS A 71 -5.63 9.72 3.69
CA LYS A 71 -4.86 10.80 3.07
C LYS A 71 -3.94 11.47 4.08
#